data_AF-A0A2E7JS68-F1
#
_entry.id   AF-A0A2E7JS68-F1
#
_cell.length_a   1.000
_cell.length_b   1.000
_cell.length_c   1.000
_cell.angle_alpha   90.00
_cell.angle_beta   90.00
_cell.angle_gamma   90.00
#
_symmetry.space_group_name_H-M   'P 1'
#
loop_
_entity.id
_entity.type
_entity.pdbx_description
1 polymer ?
#
loop_
_entity_poly.entity_id
_entity_poly.type
_entity_poly.pdbx_seq_one_letter_code
_entity_poly.pdbx_strand_id
1 'polypeptide(L)'
;MRLILIPTILLWTTAMHAADRPLLKLDGQAAKLVVDLGGGSISDFHLKDNPLNPLQWDSWDFSPDPSAEPPLEPRSMGHFLCLDRWGPATEAEIAHGMGWHGEATRVWWTIDEKAEKKDGQLTATMSAELPLAGLRVARTIRMADQAAVFTVSEAVTNTRHLGRIYNIVQHPTIGPPFLDESTVVDANGTRGFMQETPMPTPEDPEVRWPKALQKDGTEVDIRFLTDDATPGVVSYIVEAEYGWTTAINASRGLLIGYIWPRVDYPWFDAWRHAKDGKPFARGLEFGTTGLHQPGPVLVEKGKIFGEKIFRFIDADETQTFSYANFLMEIPSDFAGVAEVAYDGDALVVREDGDKDRALTMKVGALFPAD
;
A
#
# COMPACT_ATOMS: atom_id res chain seq x y z
N MET A 1 38.71 49.96 42.26
CA MET A 1 38.55 48.65 41.59
C MET A 1 37.05 48.39 41.45
N ARG A 2 36.47 48.64 40.27
CA ARG A 2 35.01 48.59 40.06
C ARG A 2 34.58 47.13 39.83
N LEU A 3 33.71 46.61 40.70
CA LEU A 3 33.01 45.34 40.47
C LEU A 3 32.00 45.53 39.34
N ILE A 4 32.08 44.70 38.31
CA ILE A 4 31.07 44.56 37.26
C ILE A 4 30.22 43.35 37.64
N LEU A 5 28.94 43.57 37.95
CA LEU A 5 27.94 42.50 38.02
C LEU A 5 27.61 42.06 36.59
N ILE A 6 27.79 40.78 36.30
CA ILE A 6 27.28 40.14 35.08
C ILE A 6 25.93 39.50 35.46
N PRO A 7 24.81 39.90 34.85
CA PRO A 7 23.54 39.24 35.09
C PRO A 7 23.52 37.89 34.35
N THR A 8 23.35 36.81 35.10
CA THR A 8 23.12 35.47 34.57
C THR A 8 21.72 35.43 33.96
N ILE A 9 21.62 35.39 32.63
CA ILE A 9 20.37 35.10 31.93
C ILE A 9 20.14 33.58 32.07
N LEU A 10 19.19 33.19 32.91
CA LEU A 10 18.65 31.82 32.89
C LEU A 10 17.84 31.65 31.60
N LEU A 11 18.42 30.96 30.62
CA LEU A 11 17.64 30.36 29.53
C LEU A 11 16.84 29.20 30.12
N TRP A 12 15.52 29.37 30.16
CA TRP A 12 14.59 28.27 30.38
C TRP A 12 14.60 27.41 29.12
N THR A 13 15.37 26.33 29.12
CA THR A 13 15.16 25.23 28.19
C THR A 13 13.89 24.52 28.63
N THR A 14 12.77 24.77 27.96
CA THR A 14 11.64 23.83 27.96
C THR A 14 12.19 22.51 27.42
N ALA A 15 12.31 21.51 28.28
CA ALA A 15 12.52 20.15 27.85
C ALA A 15 11.37 19.80 26.89
N MET A 16 11.67 19.70 25.59
CA MET A 16 10.74 19.08 24.66
C MET A 16 10.59 17.64 25.14
N HIS A 17 9.40 17.30 25.62
CA HIS A 17 8.98 15.90 25.63
C HIS A 17 9.26 15.31 24.24
N ALA A 18 9.78 14.08 24.19
CA ALA A 18 9.96 13.33 22.95
C ALA A 18 8.67 13.46 22.13
N ALA A 19 8.75 14.12 20.98
CA ALA A 19 7.57 14.46 20.21
C ALA A 19 7.05 13.19 19.54
N ASP A 20 5.78 12.87 19.79
CA ASP A 20 5.05 11.85 19.03
C ASP A 20 5.13 12.16 17.52
N ARG A 21 5.17 11.11 16.70
CA ARG A 21 5.16 11.27 15.23
C ARG A 21 3.86 12.01 14.81
N PRO A 22 3.95 13.03 13.95
CA PRO A 22 2.77 13.77 13.52
C PRO A 22 1.85 12.91 12.64
N LEU A 23 0.53 13.04 12.86
CA LEU A 23 -0.50 12.22 12.24
C LEU A 23 -1.56 13.09 11.56
N LEU A 24 -2.04 12.62 10.40
CA LEU A 24 -3.33 13.05 9.83
C LEU A 24 -4.40 12.04 10.24
N LYS A 25 -5.55 12.52 10.71
CA LYS A 25 -6.66 11.67 11.17
C LYS A 25 -7.96 12.08 10.47
N LEU A 26 -8.65 11.11 9.88
CA LEU A 26 -10.02 11.25 9.42
C LEU A 26 -10.87 10.36 10.32
N ASP A 27 -11.79 10.95 11.09
CA ASP A 27 -12.60 10.25 12.09
C ASP A 27 -14.08 10.36 11.71
N GLY A 28 -14.59 9.34 11.01
CA GLY A 28 -15.98 9.24 10.58
C GLY A 28 -16.86 8.53 11.60
N GLN A 29 -18.15 8.40 11.28
CA GLN A 29 -19.10 7.64 12.10
C GLN A 29 -18.96 6.13 11.93
N ALA A 30 -18.59 5.65 10.74
CA ALA A 30 -18.44 4.21 10.48
C ALA A 30 -17.01 3.68 10.68
N ALA A 31 -16.00 4.50 10.37
CA ALA A 31 -14.60 4.10 10.41
C ALA A 31 -13.69 5.27 10.77
N LYS A 32 -12.46 4.93 11.18
CA LYS A 32 -11.38 5.87 11.44
C LYS A 32 -10.18 5.51 10.58
N LEU A 33 -9.55 6.52 9.98
CA LEU A 33 -8.33 6.42 9.20
C LEU A 33 -7.23 7.29 9.83
N VAL A 34 -6.02 6.76 9.90
CA VAL A 34 -4.82 7.47 10.36
C VAL A 34 -3.71 7.33 9.34
N VAL A 35 -3.09 8.47 8.99
CA VAL A 35 -1.86 8.53 8.21
C VAL A 35 -0.73 9.01 9.11
N ASP A 36 0.35 8.24 9.15
CA ASP A 36 1.63 8.67 9.74
C ASP A 36 2.40 9.52 8.72
N LEU A 37 2.74 10.76 9.10
CA LEU A 37 3.39 11.69 8.17
C LEU A 37 4.88 11.36 7.93
N GLY A 38 5.51 10.53 8.76
CA GLY A 38 6.89 10.07 8.54
C GLY A 38 6.93 8.92 7.54
N GLY A 39 6.73 9.25 6.27
CA GLY A 39 6.65 8.30 5.16
C GLY A 39 5.27 8.20 4.52
N GLY A 40 4.29 8.94 5.05
CA GLY A 40 2.95 9.05 4.46
C GLY A 40 2.17 7.74 4.46
N SER A 41 2.44 6.86 5.42
CA SER A 41 1.81 5.53 5.48
C SER A 41 0.42 5.62 6.09
N ILE A 42 -0.58 4.98 5.49
CA ILE A 42 -1.87 4.72 6.15
C ILE A 42 -1.59 3.60 7.16
N SER A 43 -1.41 4.00 8.42
CA SER A 43 -1.00 3.11 9.51
C SER A 43 -2.19 2.51 10.25
N ASP A 44 -3.40 3.07 10.09
CA ASP A 44 -4.61 2.57 10.73
C ASP A 44 -5.84 2.82 9.86
N PHE A 45 -6.63 1.78 9.63
CA PHE A 45 -7.99 1.87 9.15
C PHE A 45 -8.84 0.79 9.82
N HIS A 46 -9.81 1.20 10.64
CA HIS A 46 -10.68 0.28 11.38
C HIS A 46 -12.13 0.80 11.48
N LEU A 47 -13.05 -0.14 11.72
CA LEU A 47 -14.46 0.13 12.01
C LEU A 47 -14.60 0.72 13.41
N LYS A 48 -15.54 1.66 13.62
CA LYS A 48 -15.76 2.26 14.95
C LYS A 48 -16.22 1.24 15.99
N ASP A 49 -16.98 0.23 15.56
CA ASP A 49 -17.51 -0.83 16.42
C ASP A 49 -16.59 -2.07 16.51
N ASN A 50 -15.55 -2.15 15.65
CA ASN A 50 -14.52 -3.20 15.67
C ASN A 50 -13.14 -2.58 15.44
N PRO A 51 -12.36 -2.32 16.51
CA PRO A 51 -11.08 -1.60 16.43
C PRO A 51 -9.92 -2.43 15.88
N LEU A 52 -10.20 -3.62 15.31
CA LEU A 52 -9.19 -4.41 14.62
C LEU A 52 -8.71 -3.68 13.37
N ASN A 53 -7.45 -3.28 13.36
CA ASN A 53 -6.77 -2.71 12.20
C ASN A 53 -6.07 -3.85 11.42
N PRO A 54 -6.41 -4.10 10.14
CA PRO A 54 -5.69 -5.04 9.30
C PRO A 54 -4.25 -4.60 8.98
N LEU A 55 -4.01 -3.29 8.88
CA LEU A 55 -2.76 -2.66 8.43
C LEU A 55 -1.71 -2.54 9.56
N GLN A 56 -1.63 -3.55 10.43
CA GLN A 56 -0.71 -3.61 11.56
C GLN A 56 0.64 -4.19 11.13
N TRP A 57 1.43 -3.37 10.45
CA TRP A 57 2.78 -3.72 10.02
C TRP A 57 3.70 -2.50 10.14
N ASP A 58 4.93 -2.70 10.64
CA ASP A 58 5.98 -1.69 10.66
C ASP A 58 7.28 -2.28 10.10
N SER A 59 7.92 -1.58 9.15
CA SER A 59 9.22 -1.98 8.61
C SER A 59 10.31 -2.13 9.68
N TRP A 60 10.16 -1.49 10.84
CA TRP A 60 11.05 -1.68 11.99
C TRP A 60 11.04 -3.12 12.53
N ASP A 61 9.98 -3.88 12.31
CA ASP A 61 9.86 -5.27 12.78
C ASP A 61 10.84 -6.24 12.07
N PHE A 62 11.46 -5.76 10.99
CA PHE A 62 12.53 -6.40 10.23
C PHE A 62 13.93 -5.90 10.60
N SER A 63 14.05 -4.96 11.53
CA SER A 63 15.35 -4.46 11.99
C SER A 63 16.14 -5.55 12.73
N PRO A 64 17.47 -5.37 12.92
CA PRO A 64 18.28 -6.31 13.70
C PRO A 64 17.85 -6.45 15.17
N ASP A 65 17.19 -5.45 15.73
CA ASP A 65 16.63 -5.46 17.09
C ASP A 65 15.21 -4.88 17.07
N PRO A 66 14.20 -5.68 16.65
CA PRO A 66 12.82 -5.22 16.55
C PRO A 66 12.17 -5.03 17.93
N SER A 67 12.85 -5.42 19.02
CA SER A 67 12.38 -5.22 20.38
C SER A 67 12.70 -3.83 20.93
N ALA A 68 13.65 -3.13 20.31
CA ALA A 68 13.98 -1.75 20.63
C ALA A 68 12.88 -0.80 20.14
N GLU A 69 12.79 0.36 20.79
CA GLU A 69 11.88 1.42 20.37
C GLU A 69 12.21 1.86 18.94
N PRO A 70 11.22 1.92 18.03
CA PRO A 70 11.49 2.30 16.66
C PRO A 70 11.96 3.77 16.57
N PRO A 71 12.83 4.08 15.60
CA PRO A 71 13.29 5.44 15.33
C PRO A 71 12.13 6.42 15.06
N LEU A 72 12.34 7.72 15.28
CA LEU A 72 11.36 8.74 14.89
C LEU A 72 11.43 9.06 13.39
N GLU A 73 12.47 8.62 12.71
CA GLU A 73 12.72 8.82 11.28
C GLU A 73 11.62 8.21 10.40
N PRO A 74 11.31 8.82 9.24
CA PRO A 74 10.36 8.27 8.28
C PRO A 74 10.64 6.80 7.93
N ARG A 75 9.58 6.01 7.85
CA ARG A 75 9.65 4.58 7.51
C ARG A 75 8.32 4.08 6.97
N SER A 76 8.34 2.89 6.37
CA SER A 76 7.14 2.24 5.85
C SER A 76 6.34 1.60 6.98
N MET A 77 5.02 1.77 6.95
CA MET A 77 4.05 1.13 7.86
C MET A 77 2.78 0.76 7.09
N GLY A 78 2.00 -0.20 7.60
CA GLY A 78 0.67 -0.55 7.10
C GLY A 78 0.56 -0.54 5.58
N HIS A 79 -0.21 0.42 5.04
CA HIS A 79 -0.23 0.74 3.61
C HIS A 79 0.66 1.95 3.32
N PHE A 80 1.78 1.69 2.65
CA PHE A 80 2.73 2.71 2.21
C PHE A 80 2.85 2.81 0.69
N LEU A 81 3.40 3.93 0.22
CA LEU A 81 3.58 4.22 -1.21
C LEU A 81 5.01 3.89 -1.65
N CYS A 82 5.16 3.01 -2.63
CA CYS A 82 6.42 2.82 -3.34
C CYS A 82 6.50 3.83 -4.49
N LEU A 83 7.37 4.82 -4.37
CA LEU A 83 7.57 5.88 -5.37
C LEU A 83 8.98 6.45 -5.20
N ASP A 84 9.87 6.44 -6.19
CA ASP A 84 9.75 6.32 -7.65
C ASP A 84 9.93 4.90 -8.23
N ARG A 85 9.95 3.88 -7.38
CA ARG A 85 10.23 2.49 -7.74
C ARG A 85 9.61 1.51 -6.76
N TRP A 86 9.36 0.29 -7.23
CA TRP A 86 9.12 -0.92 -6.46
C TRP A 86 10.29 -1.87 -6.68
N GLY A 87 10.90 -2.33 -5.60
CA GLY A 87 12.15 -3.09 -5.66
C GLY A 87 13.40 -2.31 -5.30
N PRO A 88 14.57 -2.94 -5.49
CA PRO A 88 15.84 -2.37 -5.10
C PRO A 88 16.25 -1.23 -6.02
N ALA A 89 17.07 -0.33 -5.47
CA ALA A 89 17.87 0.58 -6.28
C ALA A 89 19.16 -0.13 -6.78
N THR A 90 19.79 0.42 -7.81
CA THR A 90 21.11 -0.05 -8.24
C THR A 90 22.17 0.22 -7.16
N GLU A 91 23.28 -0.51 -7.16
CA GLU A 91 24.39 -0.27 -6.23
C GLU A 91 24.86 1.20 -6.24
N ALA A 92 24.92 1.80 -7.44
CA ALA A 92 25.29 3.20 -7.60
C ALA A 92 24.27 4.15 -6.95
N GLU A 93 22.97 3.92 -7.12
CA GLU A 93 21.93 4.73 -6.49
C GLU A 93 21.88 4.56 -4.97
N ILE A 94 22.11 3.33 -4.47
CA ILE A 94 22.24 3.04 -3.03
C ILE A 94 23.39 3.86 -2.42
N ALA A 95 24.53 3.94 -3.09
CA ALA A 95 25.65 4.77 -2.66
C ALA A 95 25.30 6.27 -2.59
N HIS A 96 24.23 6.71 -3.25
CA HIS A 96 23.69 8.08 -3.22
C HIS A 96 22.42 8.21 -2.35
N GLY A 97 22.07 7.19 -1.55
CA GLY A 97 21.03 7.25 -0.53
C GLY A 97 19.65 6.75 -0.95
N MET A 98 19.46 6.36 -2.22
CA MET A 98 18.21 5.76 -2.68
C MET A 98 18.09 4.31 -2.19
N GLY A 99 16.96 3.99 -1.55
CA GLY A 99 16.72 2.68 -0.97
C GLY A 99 15.84 1.76 -1.83
N TRP A 100 15.36 0.71 -1.18
CA TRP A 100 14.26 -0.11 -1.70
C TRP A 100 12.97 0.72 -1.69
N HIS A 101 12.10 0.45 -2.67
CA HIS A 101 10.75 1.02 -2.75
C HIS A 101 10.68 2.55 -2.90
N GLY A 102 11.80 3.18 -3.26
CA GLY A 102 11.85 4.61 -3.55
C GLY A 102 11.98 5.50 -2.31
N GLU A 103 11.56 6.74 -2.46
CA GLU A 103 11.83 7.83 -1.51
C GLU A 103 10.60 8.20 -0.66
N ALA A 104 9.38 7.92 -1.13
CA ALA A 104 8.15 8.40 -0.48
C ALA A 104 7.99 8.00 0.98
N THR A 105 8.49 6.82 1.38
CA THR A 105 8.44 6.35 2.78
C THR A 105 9.59 6.85 3.65
N ARG A 106 10.56 7.54 3.04
CA ARG A 106 11.80 8.01 3.67
C ARG A 106 11.82 9.52 3.90
N VAL A 107 10.71 10.19 3.61
CA VAL A 107 10.54 11.64 3.77
C VAL A 107 9.35 11.98 4.66
N TRP A 108 9.35 13.19 5.20
CA TRP A 108 8.21 13.74 5.91
C TRP A 108 7.19 14.30 4.92
N TRP A 109 5.95 13.90 5.09
CA TRP A 109 4.81 14.45 4.36
C TRP A 109 4.27 15.67 5.10
N THR A 110 3.75 16.62 4.34
CA THR A 110 3.12 17.84 4.86
C THR A 110 1.61 17.75 4.65
N ILE A 111 0.84 18.15 5.66
CA ILE A 111 -0.61 18.33 5.51
C ILE A 111 -0.82 19.68 4.81
N ASP A 112 -1.39 19.63 3.61
CA ASP A 112 -1.73 20.82 2.83
C ASP A 112 -3.11 21.37 3.27
N GLU A 113 -4.09 20.47 3.40
CA GLU A 113 -5.40 20.75 3.96
C GLU A 113 -5.77 19.69 5.01
N LYS A 114 -6.14 20.16 6.21
CA LYS A 114 -6.58 19.28 7.29
C LYS A 114 -7.91 18.62 6.94
N ALA A 115 -8.20 17.50 7.60
CA ALA A 115 -9.48 16.83 7.48
C ALA A 115 -10.65 17.79 7.75
N GLU A 116 -11.47 18.02 6.72
CA GLU A 116 -12.70 18.79 6.78
C GLU A 116 -13.88 17.87 6.43
N LYS A 117 -14.98 18.00 7.19
CA LYS A 117 -16.21 17.25 6.94
C LYS A 117 -17.21 18.13 6.19
N LYS A 118 -17.61 17.70 5.00
CA LYS A 118 -18.58 18.38 4.15
C LYS A 118 -19.41 17.36 3.39
N ASP A 119 -20.72 17.59 3.31
CA ASP A 119 -21.66 16.78 2.51
C ASP A 119 -21.56 15.25 2.76
N GLY A 120 -21.35 14.85 4.03
CA GLY A 120 -21.23 13.44 4.41
C GLY A 120 -19.90 12.78 4.08
N GLN A 121 -18.87 13.56 3.73
CA GLN A 121 -17.53 13.11 3.40
C GLN A 121 -16.48 13.87 4.20
N LEU A 122 -15.43 13.20 4.64
CA LEU A 122 -14.23 13.80 5.21
C LEU A 122 -13.15 13.87 4.13
N THR A 123 -12.60 15.04 3.88
CA THR A 123 -11.53 15.24 2.88
C THR A 123 -10.31 15.85 3.53
N ALA A 124 -9.12 15.36 3.17
CA ALA A 124 -7.84 15.93 3.55
C ALA A 124 -6.86 15.84 2.38
N THR A 125 -5.90 16.76 2.32
CA THR A 125 -4.83 16.75 1.33
C THR A 125 -3.47 16.83 2.00
N MET A 126 -2.51 16.12 1.43
CA MET A 126 -1.13 16.08 1.91
C MET A 126 -0.16 15.89 0.75
N SER A 127 1.09 16.30 0.91
CA SER A 127 2.10 16.14 -0.13
C SER A 127 3.48 15.82 0.40
N ALA A 128 4.34 15.32 -0.48
CA ALA A 128 5.75 15.10 -0.22
C ALA A 128 6.61 15.49 -1.43
N GLU A 129 7.75 16.12 -1.14
CA GLU A 129 8.83 16.36 -2.09
C GLU A 129 9.81 15.18 -2.03
N LEU A 130 10.16 14.64 -3.19
CA LEU A 130 11.08 13.51 -3.35
C LEU A 130 12.35 14.02 -4.07
N PRO A 131 13.29 14.67 -3.36
CA PRO A 131 14.43 15.35 -3.98
C PRO A 131 15.40 14.42 -4.72
N LEU A 132 15.63 13.20 -4.23
CA LEU A 132 16.48 12.22 -4.92
C LEU A 132 15.82 11.77 -6.22
N ALA A 133 14.51 11.50 -6.18
CA ALA A 133 13.75 11.14 -7.37
C ALA A 133 13.49 12.33 -8.31
N GLY A 134 13.51 13.57 -7.82
CA GLY A 134 13.04 14.72 -8.59
C GLY A 134 11.55 14.63 -8.91
N LEU A 135 10.75 14.11 -7.97
CA LEU A 135 9.30 14.00 -8.07
C LEU A 135 8.65 14.74 -6.91
N ARG A 136 7.39 15.11 -7.09
CA ARG A 136 6.48 15.54 -6.03
C ARG A 136 5.24 14.66 -6.09
N VAL A 137 4.69 14.29 -4.94
CA VAL A 137 3.38 13.63 -4.87
C VAL A 137 2.43 14.46 -4.02
N ALA A 138 1.23 14.73 -4.55
CA ALA A 138 0.10 15.24 -3.78
C ALA A 138 -0.97 14.17 -3.67
N ARG A 139 -1.43 13.91 -2.45
CA ARG A 139 -2.44 12.92 -2.11
C ARG A 139 -3.69 13.63 -1.59
N THR A 140 -4.83 13.31 -2.18
CA THR A 140 -6.14 13.65 -1.65
C THR A 140 -6.80 12.38 -1.12
N ILE A 141 -7.21 12.40 0.15
CA ILE A 141 -7.98 11.32 0.79
C ILE A 141 -9.40 11.82 0.99
N ARG A 142 -10.38 11.03 0.54
CA ARG A 142 -11.80 11.27 0.78
C ARG A 142 -12.41 10.04 1.44
N MET A 143 -12.93 10.18 2.66
CA MET A 143 -13.54 9.10 3.42
C MET A 143 -15.03 9.37 3.62
N ALA A 144 -15.87 8.37 3.38
CA ALA A 144 -17.29 8.48 3.68
C ALA A 144 -17.51 8.59 5.19
N ASP A 145 -18.44 9.44 5.63
CA ASP A 145 -18.73 9.60 7.06
C ASP A 145 -19.47 8.38 7.63
N GLN A 146 -20.43 7.84 6.87
CA GLN A 146 -21.35 6.78 7.32
C GLN A 146 -21.06 5.40 6.72
N ALA A 147 -19.99 5.26 5.93
CA ALA A 147 -19.56 3.99 5.37
C ALA A 147 -18.05 3.83 5.58
N ALA A 148 -17.61 2.60 5.82
CA ALA A 148 -16.19 2.29 6.02
C ALA A 148 -15.46 2.16 4.68
N VAL A 149 -15.39 3.27 3.94
CA VAL A 149 -14.70 3.36 2.64
C VAL A 149 -14.01 4.71 2.51
N PHE A 150 -12.82 4.70 1.91
CA PHE A 150 -12.16 5.90 1.45
C PHE A 150 -11.55 5.72 0.07
N THR A 151 -11.42 6.82 -0.66
CA THR A 151 -10.71 6.93 -1.93
C THR A 151 -9.44 7.72 -1.74
N VAL A 152 -8.41 7.37 -2.49
CA VAL A 152 -7.17 8.11 -2.60
C VAL A 152 -6.96 8.47 -4.07
N SER A 153 -6.61 9.73 -4.33
CA SER A 153 -6.10 10.21 -5.61
C SER A 153 -4.72 10.81 -5.38
N GLU A 154 -3.73 10.34 -6.13
CA GLU A 154 -2.33 10.74 -6.05
C GLU A 154 -1.88 11.35 -7.37
N ALA A 155 -1.54 12.63 -7.34
CA ALA A 155 -0.94 13.34 -8.46
C ALA A 155 0.59 13.34 -8.30
N VAL A 156 1.29 12.64 -9.18
CA VAL A 156 2.75 12.58 -9.24
C VAL A 156 3.25 13.55 -10.31
N THR A 157 4.05 14.53 -9.90
CA THR A 157 4.62 15.55 -10.78
C THR A 157 6.13 15.34 -10.91
N ASN A 158 6.65 15.36 -12.15
CA ASN A 158 8.09 15.47 -12.37
C ASN A 158 8.54 16.92 -12.15
N THR A 159 9.42 17.14 -11.17
CA THR A 159 9.90 18.49 -10.83
C THR A 159 11.22 18.84 -11.54
N ARG A 160 11.63 18.01 -12.51
CA ARG A 160 12.86 18.20 -13.32
C ARG A 160 12.52 18.60 -14.75
N HIS A 161 13.49 19.24 -15.41
CA HIS A 161 13.39 19.70 -16.80
C HIS A 161 13.61 18.61 -17.86
N LEU A 162 13.76 17.35 -17.45
CA LEU A 162 13.93 16.21 -18.33
C LEU A 162 12.98 15.11 -17.91
N GLY A 163 12.36 14.44 -18.89
CA GLY A 163 11.55 13.28 -18.65
C GLY A 163 12.36 12.09 -18.13
N ARG A 164 11.69 11.20 -17.41
CA ARG A 164 12.32 10.01 -16.81
C ARG A 164 11.36 8.82 -16.76
N ILE A 165 11.93 7.63 -16.63
CA ILE A 165 11.15 6.47 -16.24
C ILE A 165 10.95 6.43 -14.72
N TYR A 166 9.83 5.83 -14.31
CA TYR A 166 9.53 5.53 -12.91
C TYR A 166 8.47 4.42 -12.83
N ASN A 167 8.20 3.94 -11.62
CA ASN A 167 6.97 3.22 -11.35
C ASN A 167 6.42 3.63 -9.97
N ILE A 168 5.16 3.31 -9.77
CA ILE A 168 4.38 3.54 -8.57
C ILE A 168 3.64 2.24 -8.22
N VAL A 169 3.76 1.83 -6.95
CA VAL A 169 3.07 0.66 -6.37
C VAL A 169 2.48 1.07 -5.02
N GLN A 170 1.20 0.79 -4.84
CA GLN A 170 0.55 0.82 -3.54
C GLN A 170 0.92 -0.47 -2.80
N HIS A 171 1.42 -0.34 -1.58
CA HIS A 171 1.89 -1.48 -0.80
C HIS A 171 1.12 -1.64 0.51
N PRO A 172 -0.19 -1.99 0.48
CA PRO A 172 -0.90 -2.43 1.67
C PRO A 172 -0.25 -3.67 2.25
N THR A 173 0.14 -3.59 3.51
CA THR A 173 0.66 -4.73 4.25
C THR A 173 -0.24 -5.04 5.42
N ILE A 174 -0.83 -6.22 5.41
CA ILE A 174 -1.57 -6.74 6.56
C ILE A 174 -0.64 -7.51 7.50
N GLY A 175 -0.93 -7.45 8.80
CA GLY A 175 -0.17 -8.14 9.84
C GLY A 175 -1.03 -8.61 11.01
N PRO A 176 -0.46 -9.38 11.96
CA PRO A 176 -1.17 -9.83 13.14
C PRO A 176 -1.70 -8.64 13.97
N PRO A 177 -2.85 -8.76 14.66
CA PRO A 177 -3.63 -9.99 14.88
C PRO A 177 -4.73 -10.24 13.84
N PHE A 178 -4.81 -9.43 12.77
CA PHE A 178 -5.71 -9.70 11.65
C PHE A 178 -5.17 -10.83 10.77
N LEU A 179 -3.87 -10.79 10.44
CA LEU A 179 -3.19 -11.85 9.69
C LEU A 179 -2.91 -13.05 10.61
N ASP A 180 -3.43 -14.21 10.23
CA ASP A 180 -3.15 -15.53 10.79
C ASP A 180 -3.33 -16.61 9.71
N GLU A 181 -3.14 -17.88 10.06
CA GLU A 181 -3.22 -19.01 9.13
C GLU A 181 -4.64 -19.23 8.55
N SER A 182 -5.67 -18.60 9.11
CA SER A 182 -7.05 -18.64 8.61
C SER A 182 -7.38 -17.49 7.64
N THR A 183 -6.44 -16.55 7.47
CA THR A 183 -6.64 -15.40 6.59
C THR A 183 -6.64 -15.85 5.12
N VAL A 184 -7.64 -15.41 4.36
CA VAL A 184 -7.76 -15.71 2.93
C VAL A 184 -7.60 -14.42 2.14
N VAL A 185 -6.70 -14.43 1.16
CA VAL A 185 -6.48 -13.33 0.23
C VAL A 185 -7.03 -13.68 -1.14
N ASP A 186 -7.95 -12.87 -1.65
CA ASP A 186 -8.56 -13.03 -2.97
C ASP A 186 -8.24 -11.83 -3.86
N ALA A 187 -8.11 -12.05 -5.17
CA ALA A 187 -7.86 -11.00 -6.16
C ALA A 187 -8.37 -11.42 -7.54
N ASN A 188 -8.48 -10.46 -8.47
CA ASN A 188 -8.79 -10.72 -9.87
C ASN A 188 -7.57 -10.67 -10.81
N GLY A 189 -6.39 -11.02 -10.28
CA GLY A 189 -5.24 -11.35 -11.12
C GLY A 189 -5.58 -12.51 -12.07
N THR A 190 -4.95 -12.54 -13.24
CA THR A 190 -5.21 -13.58 -14.25
C THR A 190 -3.96 -14.39 -14.54
N ARG A 191 -3.05 -13.86 -15.35
CA ARG A 191 -1.78 -14.48 -15.73
C ARG A 191 -0.68 -13.93 -14.84
N GLY A 192 0.15 -14.79 -14.31
CA GLY A 192 1.17 -14.40 -13.36
C GLY A 192 2.49 -15.12 -13.51
N PHE A 193 3.44 -14.67 -12.70
CA PHE A 193 4.79 -15.20 -12.64
C PHE A 193 5.42 -15.00 -11.26
N MET A 194 6.37 -15.85 -10.90
CA MET A 194 7.10 -15.75 -9.62
C MET A 194 8.30 -14.83 -9.78
N GLN A 195 8.49 -13.89 -8.83
CA GLN A 195 9.66 -12.98 -8.86
C GLN A 195 11.00 -13.72 -8.74
N GLU A 196 10.99 -14.95 -8.23
CA GLU A 196 12.17 -15.79 -8.11
C GLU A 196 12.61 -16.43 -9.44
N THR A 197 11.77 -16.39 -10.48
CA THR A 197 12.12 -16.89 -11.81
C THR A 197 13.17 -15.97 -12.46
N PRO A 198 14.29 -16.51 -12.97
CA PRO A 198 15.35 -15.70 -13.54
C PRO A 198 14.95 -14.89 -14.79
N MET A 199 15.59 -13.74 -14.95
CA MET A 199 15.64 -13.01 -16.22
C MET A 199 16.33 -13.84 -17.32
N PRO A 200 16.03 -13.62 -18.62
CA PRO A 200 15.20 -12.54 -19.18
C PRO A 200 13.70 -12.88 -19.34
N THR A 201 13.30 -14.10 -19.00
CA THR A 201 11.92 -14.61 -19.14
C THR A 201 11.35 -15.00 -17.78
N PRO A 202 11.23 -14.06 -16.82
CA PRO A 202 10.68 -14.36 -15.50
C PRO A 202 9.23 -14.89 -15.59
N GLU A 203 8.53 -14.60 -16.69
CA GLU A 203 7.19 -15.07 -16.98
C GLU A 203 7.07 -16.51 -17.50
N ASP A 204 8.19 -17.23 -17.63
CA ASP A 204 8.22 -18.63 -18.04
C ASP A 204 8.73 -19.51 -16.87
N PRO A 205 7.88 -20.35 -16.25
CA PRO A 205 6.51 -20.68 -16.65
C PRO A 205 5.48 -19.61 -16.26
N GLU A 206 4.45 -19.47 -17.10
CA GLU A 206 3.25 -18.68 -16.79
C GLU A 206 2.36 -19.46 -15.81
N VAL A 207 1.85 -18.77 -14.79
CA VAL A 207 0.88 -19.32 -13.83
C VAL A 207 -0.46 -18.59 -13.90
N ARG A 208 -1.51 -19.18 -13.30
CA ARG A 208 -2.88 -18.66 -13.30
C ARG A 208 -3.33 -18.45 -11.87
N TRP A 209 -3.86 -17.26 -11.55
CA TRP A 209 -4.43 -17.01 -10.23
C TRP A 209 -5.44 -18.11 -9.84
N PRO A 210 -5.43 -18.61 -8.59
CA PRO A 210 -4.54 -18.24 -7.48
C PRO A 210 -3.29 -19.13 -7.35
N LYS A 211 -2.92 -19.87 -8.39
CA LYS A 211 -1.84 -20.86 -8.35
C LYS A 211 -0.50 -20.22 -8.68
N ALA A 212 0.53 -20.64 -7.96
CA ALA A 212 1.94 -20.40 -8.27
C ALA A 212 2.73 -21.70 -8.21
N LEU A 213 4.03 -21.66 -8.54
CA LEU A 213 4.91 -22.82 -8.49
C LEU A 213 6.10 -22.56 -7.57
N GLN A 214 6.47 -23.57 -6.76
CA GLN A 214 7.77 -23.63 -6.11
C GLN A 214 8.86 -24.03 -7.11
N LYS A 215 10.13 -23.96 -6.69
CA LYS A 215 11.29 -24.31 -7.54
C LYS A 215 11.30 -25.77 -8.00
N ASP A 216 10.69 -26.67 -7.25
CA ASP A 216 10.56 -28.08 -7.61
C ASP A 216 9.32 -28.38 -8.48
N GLY A 217 8.54 -27.36 -8.83
CA GLY A 217 7.31 -27.47 -9.60
C GLY A 217 6.06 -27.77 -8.76
N THR A 218 6.17 -27.83 -7.43
CA THR A 218 5.01 -27.97 -6.55
C THR A 218 4.08 -26.77 -6.70
N GLU A 219 2.80 -27.04 -6.94
CA GLU A 219 1.78 -26.00 -7.02
C GLU A 219 1.42 -25.48 -5.62
N VAL A 220 1.31 -24.16 -5.49
CA VAL A 220 0.93 -23.48 -4.25
C VAL A 220 -0.27 -22.59 -4.53
N ASP A 221 -1.34 -22.74 -3.75
CA ASP A 221 -2.41 -21.75 -3.71
C ASP A 221 -1.95 -20.55 -2.89
N ILE A 222 -1.73 -19.42 -3.56
CA ILE A 222 -1.20 -18.22 -2.91
C ILE A 222 -2.26 -17.40 -2.16
N ARG A 223 -3.54 -17.81 -2.17
CA ARG A 223 -4.58 -17.19 -1.31
C ARG A 223 -4.25 -17.32 0.16
N PHE A 224 -3.51 -18.37 0.52
CA PHE A 224 -3.18 -18.73 1.88
C PHE A 224 -1.72 -18.44 2.22
N LEU A 225 -1.45 -18.24 3.50
CA LEU A 225 -0.11 -18.13 4.06
C LEU A 225 -0.10 -18.90 5.39
N THR A 226 0.84 -19.83 5.51
CA THR A 226 1.09 -20.59 6.75
C THR A 226 2.52 -20.31 7.24
N ASP A 227 3.30 -21.35 7.45
CA ASP A 227 4.71 -21.35 7.79
C ASP A 227 5.65 -21.24 6.57
N ASP A 228 5.19 -21.62 5.38
CA ASP A 228 5.94 -21.50 4.12
C ASP A 228 5.47 -20.30 3.30
N ALA A 229 6.40 -19.36 3.06
CA ALA A 229 6.17 -18.18 2.25
C ALA A 229 6.57 -18.36 0.78
N THR A 230 7.15 -19.50 0.37
CA THR A 230 7.69 -19.70 -0.98
C THR A 230 6.61 -20.07 -2.01
N PRO A 231 6.61 -19.47 -3.22
CA PRO A 231 7.37 -18.30 -3.65
C PRO A 231 7.02 -17.01 -2.90
N GLY A 232 8.03 -16.22 -2.53
CA GLY A 232 7.87 -15.05 -1.65
C GLY A 232 7.05 -13.91 -2.26
N VAL A 233 7.12 -13.72 -3.57
CA VAL A 233 6.32 -12.75 -4.31
C VAL A 233 5.87 -13.36 -5.64
N VAL A 234 4.59 -13.21 -5.96
CA VAL A 234 4.02 -13.63 -7.24
C VAL A 234 3.17 -12.50 -7.79
N SER A 235 3.41 -12.14 -9.04
CA SER A 235 2.80 -10.99 -9.70
C SER A 235 1.83 -11.45 -10.78
N TYR A 236 0.68 -10.79 -10.87
CA TYR A 236 -0.38 -11.11 -11.82
C TYR A 236 -0.84 -9.85 -12.54
N ILE A 237 -1.14 -9.96 -13.83
CA ILE A 237 -1.84 -8.90 -14.55
C ILE A 237 -3.34 -8.95 -14.23
N VAL A 238 -3.93 -7.76 -14.05
CA VAL A 238 -5.37 -7.57 -14.00
C VAL A 238 -5.86 -7.45 -15.43
N GLU A 239 -6.90 -8.18 -15.85
CA GLU A 239 -7.49 -8.10 -17.21
C GLU A 239 -8.85 -7.38 -17.28
N ALA A 240 -9.49 -7.16 -16.14
CA ALA A 240 -10.75 -6.42 -16.04
C ALA A 240 -10.58 -4.89 -16.10
N GLU A 241 -11.71 -4.16 -16.13
CA GLU A 241 -11.76 -2.69 -16.05
C GLU A 241 -11.24 -2.18 -14.70
N TYR A 242 -11.62 -2.86 -13.61
CA TYR A 242 -11.13 -2.59 -12.27
C TYR A 242 -10.31 -3.76 -11.76
N GLY A 243 -9.16 -3.47 -11.15
CA GLY A 243 -8.46 -4.43 -10.32
C GLY A 243 -9.00 -4.42 -8.91
N TRP A 244 -8.97 -5.56 -8.24
CA TRP A 244 -9.32 -5.66 -6.83
C TRP A 244 -8.51 -6.74 -6.12
N THR A 245 -8.32 -6.53 -4.83
CA THR A 245 -7.84 -7.56 -3.89
C THR A 245 -8.56 -7.39 -2.56
N THR A 246 -8.76 -8.50 -1.86
CA THR A 246 -9.35 -8.52 -0.53
C THR A 246 -8.56 -9.44 0.37
N ALA A 247 -8.60 -9.19 1.67
CA ALA A 247 -8.21 -10.14 2.68
C ALA A 247 -9.33 -10.26 3.70
N ILE A 248 -9.64 -11.49 4.10
CA ILE A 248 -10.62 -11.77 5.15
C ILE A 248 -9.98 -12.50 6.31
N ASN A 249 -10.49 -12.22 7.51
CA ASN A 249 -10.36 -13.12 8.64
C ASN A 249 -11.76 -13.33 9.22
N ALA A 250 -12.40 -14.43 8.81
CA ALA A 250 -13.76 -14.74 9.22
C ALA A 250 -13.87 -14.94 10.75
N SER A 251 -12.86 -15.50 11.40
CA SER A 251 -12.83 -15.66 12.87
C SER A 251 -12.81 -14.32 13.61
N ARG A 252 -12.30 -13.27 12.96
CA ARG A 252 -12.29 -11.88 13.42
C ARG A 252 -13.46 -11.05 12.89
N GLY A 253 -14.31 -11.64 12.04
CA GLY A 253 -15.48 -11.01 11.45
C GLY A 253 -15.18 -9.81 10.55
N LEU A 254 -13.99 -9.75 9.95
CA LEU A 254 -13.54 -8.59 9.20
C LEU A 254 -13.02 -8.93 7.80
N LEU A 255 -13.43 -8.12 6.82
CA LEU A 255 -12.86 -8.04 5.48
C LEU A 255 -12.22 -6.67 5.28
N ILE A 256 -11.03 -6.65 4.67
CA ILE A 256 -10.44 -5.46 4.04
C ILE A 256 -10.40 -5.67 2.53
N GLY A 257 -10.78 -4.66 1.76
CA GLY A 257 -10.81 -4.72 0.31
C GLY A 257 -10.25 -3.48 -0.35
N TYR A 258 -9.63 -3.67 -1.51
CA TYR A 258 -9.10 -2.63 -2.38
C TYR A 258 -9.70 -2.78 -3.77
N ILE A 259 -9.99 -1.66 -4.43
CA ILE A 259 -10.42 -1.61 -5.83
C ILE A 259 -9.79 -0.39 -6.52
N TRP A 260 -9.42 -0.53 -7.79
CA TRP A 260 -8.77 0.54 -8.55
C TRP A 260 -9.05 0.44 -10.05
N PRO A 261 -9.00 1.56 -10.81
CA PRO A 261 -9.03 1.51 -12.27
C PRO A 261 -7.78 0.79 -12.81
N ARG A 262 -7.96 -0.22 -13.67
CA ARG A 262 -6.84 -0.99 -14.24
C ARG A 262 -5.88 -0.14 -15.08
N VAL A 263 -6.37 0.97 -15.63
CA VAL A 263 -5.53 1.92 -16.38
C VAL A 263 -4.44 2.56 -15.50
N ASP A 264 -4.74 2.76 -14.22
CA ASP A 264 -3.81 3.31 -13.24
C ASP A 264 -2.81 2.23 -12.78
N TYR A 265 -3.34 1.05 -12.42
CA TYR A 265 -2.55 -0.05 -11.87
C TYR A 265 -2.89 -1.40 -12.54
N PRO A 266 -2.15 -1.80 -13.59
CA PRO A 266 -2.41 -3.06 -14.31
C PRO A 266 -1.89 -4.32 -13.61
N TRP A 267 -1.15 -4.20 -12.50
CA TRP A 267 -0.51 -5.31 -11.79
C TRP A 267 -1.06 -5.48 -10.37
N PHE A 268 -1.18 -6.73 -9.95
CA PHE A 268 -1.37 -7.15 -8.57
C PHE A 268 -0.18 -8.01 -8.14
N ASP A 269 0.49 -7.64 -7.05
CA ASP A 269 1.72 -8.26 -6.56
C ASP A 269 1.47 -8.84 -5.15
N ALA A 270 1.50 -10.16 -5.06
CA ALA A 270 1.20 -10.90 -3.85
C ALA A 270 2.49 -11.23 -3.07
N TRP A 271 2.87 -10.38 -2.12
CA TRP A 271 4.01 -10.64 -1.22
C TRP A 271 3.60 -11.44 0.01
N ARG A 272 4.46 -12.38 0.40
CA ARG A 272 4.28 -13.30 1.53
C ARG A 272 5.52 -13.32 2.39
N HIS A 273 5.33 -13.18 3.69
CA HIS A 273 6.40 -13.35 4.66
C HIS A 273 5.91 -14.11 5.89
N ALA A 274 6.58 -15.24 6.16
CA ALA A 274 6.43 -16.00 7.37
C ALA A 274 7.68 -15.81 8.25
N LYS A 275 7.48 -15.73 9.56
CA LYS A 275 8.54 -15.61 10.57
C LYS A 275 8.19 -16.52 11.73
N ASP A 276 9.18 -17.22 12.27
CA ASP A 276 9.01 -18.15 13.40
C ASP A 276 7.89 -19.21 13.17
N GLY A 277 7.76 -19.67 11.92
CA GLY A 277 6.79 -20.69 11.50
C GLY A 277 5.34 -20.20 11.42
N LYS A 278 5.12 -18.89 11.32
CA LYS A 278 3.78 -18.29 11.24
C LYS A 278 3.70 -17.13 10.24
N PRO A 279 2.50 -16.79 9.75
CA PRO A 279 2.28 -15.56 8.99
C PRO A 279 2.75 -14.34 9.79
N PHE A 280 3.57 -13.49 9.16
CA PHE A 280 4.13 -12.31 9.80
C PHE A 280 3.76 -11.02 9.06
N ALA A 281 3.84 -11.04 7.73
CA ALA A 281 3.42 -9.93 6.89
C ALA A 281 2.90 -10.46 5.54
N ARG A 282 1.89 -9.79 4.99
CA ARG A 282 1.31 -10.12 3.70
C ARG A 282 1.02 -8.85 2.92
N GLY A 283 1.63 -8.71 1.75
CA GLY A 283 1.39 -7.60 0.83
C GLY A 283 0.16 -7.87 -0.06
N LEU A 284 -0.71 -6.88 -0.17
CA LEU A 284 -1.85 -6.82 -1.10
C LEU A 284 -1.55 -5.76 -2.17
N GLU A 285 -0.39 -5.88 -2.80
CA GLU A 285 0.23 -4.78 -3.52
C GLU A 285 -0.33 -4.65 -4.93
N PHE A 286 -0.43 -3.44 -5.43
CA PHE A 286 -0.89 -3.19 -6.80
C PHE A 286 -0.23 -1.95 -7.38
N GLY A 287 0.08 -1.98 -8.67
CA GLY A 287 0.84 -0.88 -9.26
C GLY A 287 1.05 -0.92 -10.76
N THR A 288 1.97 -0.05 -11.18
CA THR A 288 2.36 0.17 -12.60
C THR A 288 3.46 -0.77 -13.07
N THR A 289 4.05 -1.53 -12.17
CA THR A 289 5.00 -2.60 -12.47
C THR A 289 4.57 -3.85 -11.73
N GLY A 290 4.81 -5.01 -12.33
CA GLY A 290 4.77 -6.29 -11.62
C GLY A 290 6.14 -6.94 -11.57
N LEU A 291 7.24 -6.24 -11.86
CA LEU A 291 8.60 -6.78 -11.77
C LEU A 291 9.41 -6.02 -10.71
N HIS A 292 9.88 -6.74 -9.69
CA HIS A 292 10.56 -6.21 -8.50
C HIS A 292 12.07 -6.04 -8.76
N GLN A 293 12.42 -5.14 -9.68
CA GLN A 293 13.78 -5.02 -10.22
C GLN A 293 14.17 -3.54 -10.42
N PRO A 294 15.48 -3.22 -10.46
CA PRO A 294 15.94 -1.84 -10.66
C PRO A 294 15.68 -1.35 -12.09
N GLY A 295 15.64 -0.03 -12.26
CA GLY A 295 15.27 0.65 -13.50
C GLY A 295 15.92 0.10 -14.79
N PRO A 296 17.24 -0.15 -14.84
CA PRO A 296 17.88 -0.69 -16.04
C PRO A 296 17.30 -2.04 -16.50
N VAL A 297 16.97 -2.93 -15.56
CA VAL A 297 16.37 -4.24 -15.84
C VAL A 297 14.94 -4.06 -16.36
N LEU A 298 14.18 -3.14 -15.78
CA LEU A 298 12.83 -2.82 -16.24
C LEU A 298 12.84 -2.28 -17.68
N VAL A 299 13.79 -1.41 -18.02
CA VAL A 299 13.95 -0.85 -19.38
C VAL A 299 14.32 -1.94 -20.37
N GLU A 300 15.28 -2.80 -20.02
CA GLU A 300 15.71 -3.90 -20.89
C GLU A 300 14.58 -4.89 -21.15
N LYS A 301 13.80 -5.23 -20.11
CA LYS A 301 12.66 -6.15 -20.23
C LYS A 301 11.47 -5.50 -20.96
N GLY A 302 11.16 -4.24 -20.66
CA GLY A 302 10.10 -3.47 -21.31
C GLY A 302 8.68 -3.85 -20.90
N LYS A 303 8.33 -5.13 -21.03
CA LYS A 303 6.98 -5.67 -20.83
C LYS A 303 6.98 -7.11 -20.35
N ILE A 304 5.90 -7.50 -19.65
CA ILE A 304 5.55 -8.89 -19.33
C ILE A 304 4.06 -9.09 -19.65
N PHE A 305 3.70 -10.21 -20.29
CA PHE A 305 2.35 -10.50 -20.78
C PHE A 305 1.72 -9.42 -21.69
N GLY A 306 2.55 -8.58 -22.31
CA GLY A 306 2.14 -7.45 -23.15
C GLY A 306 1.96 -6.14 -22.37
N GLU A 307 1.95 -6.18 -21.05
CA GLU A 307 1.82 -5.01 -20.17
C GLU A 307 3.17 -4.37 -19.87
N LYS A 308 3.18 -3.03 -19.81
CA LYS A 308 4.38 -2.27 -19.41
C LYS A 308 4.68 -2.50 -17.93
N ILE A 309 5.96 -2.48 -17.59
CA ILE A 309 6.47 -2.63 -16.22
C ILE A 309 7.15 -1.34 -15.71
N PHE A 310 6.89 -0.22 -16.37
CA PHE A 310 7.25 1.12 -15.94
C PHE A 310 6.40 2.16 -16.68
N ARG A 311 6.43 3.38 -16.19
CA ARG A 311 5.88 4.58 -16.84
C ARG A 311 7.02 5.51 -17.24
N PHE A 312 6.72 6.41 -18.17
CA PHE A 312 7.55 7.57 -18.48
C PHE A 312 6.74 8.80 -18.08
N ILE A 313 7.40 9.76 -17.44
CA ILE A 313 6.84 11.06 -17.06
C ILE A 313 7.76 12.14 -17.60
N ASP A 314 7.23 13.04 -18.43
CA ASP A 314 7.97 14.12 -19.08
C ASP A 314 8.27 15.27 -18.09
N ALA A 315 9.05 16.25 -18.53
CA ALA A 315 9.35 17.45 -17.75
C ALA A 315 8.06 18.19 -17.37
N ASP A 316 7.93 18.55 -16.09
CA ASP A 316 6.77 19.25 -15.52
C ASP A 316 5.41 18.52 -15.69
N GLU A 317 5.40 17.30 -16.23
CA GLU A 317 4.20 16.49 -16.39
C GLU A 317 3.69 16.03 -15.02
N THR A 318 2.36 15.96 -14.89
CA THR A 318 1.67 15.35 -13.76
C THR A 318 0.82 14.18 -14.23
N GLN A 319 0.98 13.03 -13.57
CA GLN A 319 0.17 11.82 -13.80
C GLN A 319 -0.61 11.50 -12.52
N THR A 320 -1.91 11.23 -12.65
CA THR A 320 -2.81 10.95 -11.53
C THR A 320 -3.15 9.47 -11.45
N PHE A 321 -3.21 8.93 -10.24
CA PHE A 321 -3.55 7.54 -9.95
C PHE A 321 -4.57 7.47 -8.81
N SER A 322 -5.52 6.56 -8.89
CA SER A 322 -6.58 6.45 -7.88
C SER A 322 -6.85 5.01 -7.43
N TYR A 323 -7.23 4.86 -6.17
CA TYR A 323 -7.74 3.61 -5.61
C TYR A 323 -8.76 3.88 -4.50
N ALA A 324 -9.52 2.87 -4.13
CA ALA A 324 -10.38 2.89 -2.96
C ALA A 324 -10.05 1.70 -2.04
N ASN A 325 -10.25 1.90 -0.74
CA ASN A 325 -10.14 0.88 0.28
C ASN A 325 -11.38 0.88 1.16
N PHE A 326 -11.86 -0.31 1.53
CA PHE A 326 -13.08 -0.48 2.30
C PHE A 326 -12.96 -1.61 3.32
N LEU A 327 -13.77 -1.52 4.37
CA LEU A 327 -13.95 -2.57 5.38
C LEU A 327 -15.40 -3.05 5.38
N MET A 328 -15.60 -4.35 5.59
CA MET A 328 -16.93 -4.92 5.81
C MET A 328 -16.89 -5.87 7.01
N GLU A 329 -17.93 -5.83 7.82
CA GLU A 329 -18.21 -6.93 8.74
C GLU A 329 -18.64 -8.15 7.94
N ILE A 330 -18.07 -9.29 8.30
CA ILE A 330 -18.38 -10.58 7.67
C ILE A 330 -18.76 -11.59 8.74
N PRO A 331 -19.66 -12.53 8.44
CA PRO A 331 -19.99 -13.61 9.37
C PRO A 331 -18.81 -14.58 9.53
N SER A 332 -18.79 -15.31 10.65
CA SER A 332 -17.70 -16.21 11.01
C SER A 332 -17.52 -17.41 10.08
N ASP A 333 -18.45 -17.62 9.16
CA ASP A 333 -18.46 -18.69 8.18
C ASP A 333 -18.22 -18.21 6.74
N PHE A 334 -17.78 -16.95 6.57
CA PHE A 334 -17.50 -16.35 5.27
C PHE A 334 -16.26 -17.01 4.63
N ALA A 335 -16.41 -17.57 3.43
CA ALA A 335 -15.43 -18.49 2.85
C ALA A 335 -14.29 -17.83 2.05
N GLY A 336 -14.44 -16.57 1.68
CA GLY A 336 -13.56 -15.89 0.73
C GLY A 336 -14.38 -14.96 -0.17
N VAL A 337 -13.72 -14.27 -1.09
CA VAL A 337 -14.36 -13.37 -2.04
C VAL A 337 -14.16 -13.91 -3.45
N ALA A 338 -15.26 -14.21 -4.15
CA ALA A 338 -15.21 -14.58 -5.56
C ALA A 338 -15.19 -13.35 -6.47
N GLU A 339 -15.86 -12.27 -6.08
CA GLU A 339 -16.00 -11.07 -6.91
C GLU A 339 -16.16 -9.82 -6.05
N VAL A 340 -15.49 -8.74 -6.46
CA VAL A 340 -15.82 -7.37 -6.08
C VAL A 340 -16.29 -6.63 -7.33
N ALA A 341 -17.57 -6.28 -7.38
CA ALA A 341 -18.17 -5.52 -8.46
C ALA A 341 -18.45 -4.07 -8.04
N TYR A 342 -18.29 -3.14 -8.98
CA TYR A 342 -18.59 -1.72 -8.80
C TYR A 342 -19.39 -1.22 -10.00
N ASP A 343 -20.55 -0.61 -9.75
CA ASP A 343 -21.49 -0.15 -10.79
C ASP A 343 -21.54 1.38 -10.96
N GLY A 344 -20.65 2.11 -10.28
CA GLY A 344 -20.67 3.58 -10.24
C GLY A 344 -21.34 4.18 -8.99
N ASP A 345 -22.04 3.36 -8.20
CA ASP A 345 -22.77 3.81 -7.00
C ASP A 345 -22.58 2.87 -5.79
N ALA A 346 -22.42 1.57 -6.03
CA ALA A 346 -22.30 0.56 -4.99
C ALA A 346 -21.13 -0.41 -5.25
N LEU A 347 -20.52 -0.86 -4.16
CA LEU A 347 -19.68 -2.05 -4.14
C LEU A 347 -20.53 -3.27 -3.78
N VAL A 348 -20.39 -4.34 -4.55
CA VAL A 348 -20.99 -5.65 -4.26
C VAL A 348 -19.86 -6.67 -4.12
N VAL A 349 -19.73 -7.23 -2.92
CA VAL A 349 -18.76 -8.29 -2.60
C VAL A 349 -19.49 -9.62 -2.55
N ARG A 350 -19.17 -10.54 -3.46
CA ARG A 350 -19.76 -11.89 -3.50
C ARG A 350 -18.85 -12.88 -2.81
N GLU A 351 -19.42 -13.65 -1.90
CA GLU A 351 -18.71 -14.73 -1.21
C GLU A 351 -18.31 -15.85 -2.19
N ASP A 352 -17.14 -16.43 -1.97
CA ASP A 352 -16.69 -17.64 -2.67
C ASP A 352 -17.49 -18.88 -2.23
N GLY A 353 -17.67 -19.83 -3.14
CA GLY A 353 -18.42 -21.08 -2.90
C GLY A 353 -19.95 -21.00 -3.05
N ASP A 354 -20.64 -21.99 -2.48
CA ASP A 354 -22.04 -22.30 -2.82
C ASP A 354 -23.11 -21.48 -2.05
N LYS A 355 -22.70 -20.60 -1.13
CA LYS A 355 -23.64 -19.88 -0.25
C LYS A 355 -24.35 -18.71 -0.93
N ASP A 356 -23.87 -18.27 -2.09
CA ASP A 356 -24.41 -17.15 -2.90
C ASP A 356 -24.68 -15.88 -2.07
N ARG A 357 -23.85 -15.62 -1.05
CA ARG A 357 -23.96 -14.43 -0.20
C ARG A 357 -23.34 -13.24 -0.91
N ALA A 358 -24.03 -12.11 -0.91
CA ALA A 358 -23.50 -10.84 -1.39
C ALA A 358 -23.64 -9.76 -0.31
N LEU A 359 -22.55 -9.02 -0.07
CA LEU A 359 -22.52 -7.84 0.78
C LEU A 359 -22.52 -6.61 -0.11
N THR A 360 -23.30 -5.59 0.25
CA THR A 360 -23.42 -4.37 -0.56
C THR A 360 -23.12 -3.14 0.29
N MET A 361 -22.26 -2.26 -0.22
CA MET A 361 -21.98 -0.96 0.37
C MET A 361 -22.28 0.14 -0.65
N LYS A 362 -23.10 1.12 -0.25
CA LYS A 362 -23.28 2.34 -1.04
C LYS A 362 -22.05 3.23 -0.87
N VAL A 363 -21.41 3.56 -1.98
CA VAL A 363 -20.13 4.28 -2.00
C VAL A 363 -20.17 5.53 -2.87
N GLY A 364 -21.19 5.68 -3.72
CA GLY A 364 -21.24 6.73 -4.73
C GLY A 364 -20.11 6.60 -5.76
N ALA A 365 -19.75 7.71 -6.39
CA ALA A 365 -18.67 7.71 -7.36
C ALA A 365 -17.29 7.62 -6.66
N LEU A 366 -16.66 6.44 -6.71
CA LEU A 366 -15.30 6.20 -6.20
C LEU A 366 -14.22 6.87 -7.08
N PHE A 367 -14.44 6.88 -8.39
CA PHE A 367 -13.50 7.37 -9.40
C PHE A 367 -14.19 8.38 -10.31
N PRO A 368 -14.54 9.58 -9.79
CA PRO A 368 -15.11 10.62 -10.64
C PRO A 368 -14.11 11.00 -11.74
N ALA A 369 -14.61 11.23 -12.95
CA ALA A 369 -13.79 11.84 -14.00
C ALA A 369 -13.44 13.27 -13.57
N ASP A 370 -12.14 13.59 -13.59
CA ASP A 370 -11.61 14.94 -13.32
C ASP A 370 -12.09 15.97 -14.36
#